data_AF-A0A1H9LD31-F1
#
_entry.id   AF-A0A1H9LD31-F1
#
_cell.length_a   1.000
_cell.length_b   1.000
_cell.length_c   1.000
_cell.angle_alpha   90.00
_cell.angle_beta   90.00
_cell.angle_gamma   90.00
#
_symmetry.space_group_name_H-M   'P 1'
#
loop_
_entity.id
_entity.type
_entity.pdbx_description
1 polymer ?
#
loop_
_entity_poly.entity_id
_entity_poly.type
_entity_poly.pdbx_seq_one_letter_code
_entity_poly.pdbx_strand_id
1 'polypeptide(L)'
;MSIDAKSLSNGELYTIVTNKASKGRKGTIVALVAGTKAETVIATLEKIPLKLRNSVTEITLDMAANMGLIANKCFSNAVIVYSSHDVPLIPVMMCHKIMS
;
A
#
# COMPACT_ATOMS: atom_id res chain seq x y z
N MET A 1 -6.17 -0.57 6.76
CA MET A 1 -5.02 0.34 6.51
C MET A 1 -4.89 0.56 5.00
N SER A 2 -4.19 1.59 4.51
CA SER A 2 -3.82 1.69 3.08
C SER A 2 -2.38 2.09 2.85
N ILE A 3 -1.86 1.71 1.67
CA ILE A 3 -0.57 2.14 1.14
C ILE A 3 -0.82 2.64 -0.28
N ASP A 4 -0.42 3.88 -0.54
CA ASP A 4 -0.71 4.59 -1.79
C ASP A 4 0.58 5.30 -2.28
N ALA A 5 0.88 5.24 -3.58
CA ALA A 5 1.90 6.06 -4.22
C ALA A 5 1.27 7.33 -4.81
N LYS A 6 1.86 8.50 -4.50
CA LYS A 6 1.41 9.78 -5.04
C LYS A 6 2.59 10.61 -5.51
N SER A 7 2.45 11.27 -6.65
CA SER A 7 3.35 12.35 -7.05
C SER A 7 2.86 13.66 -6.42
N LEU A 8 3.79 14.43 -5.85
CA LEU A 8 3.53 15.81 -5.49
C LEU A 8 3.84 16.73 -6.68
N SER A 9 3.40 17.99 -6.61
CA SER A 9 3.44 18.99 -7.69
C SER A 9 4.83 19.30 -8.24
N ASN A 10 5.89 18.85 -7.58
CA ASN A 10 7.29 18.95 -8.02
C ASN A 10 7.80 17.70 -8.77
N GLY A 11 6.94 16.71 -9.02
CA GLY A 11 7.32 15.46 -9.68
C GLY A 11 7.95 14.41 -8.75
N GLU A 12 8.05 14.70 -7.46
CA GLU A 12 8.56 13.73 -6.48
C GLU A 12 7.48 12.69 -6.15
N LEU A 13 7.86 11.43 -6.24
CA LEU A 13 7.02 10.32 -5.81
C LEU A 13 7.16 10.11 -4.31
N TYR A 14 6.04 9.89 -3.63
CA TYR A 14 5.98 9.53 -2.22
C TYR A 14 5.11 8.28 -2.06
N THR A 15 5.47 7.46 -1.08
CA THR A 15 4.63 6.39 -0.57
C THR A 15 3.98 6.86 0.73
N ILE A 16 2.65 6.88 0.75
CA ILE A 16 1.84 7.31 1.89
C ILE A 16 1.22 6.06 2.52
N VAL A 17 1.38 5.90 3.82
CA VAL A 17 0.72 4.82 4.58
C VAL A 17 -0.28 5.44 5.54
N THR A 18 -1.55 5.01 5.44
CA THR A 18 -2.64 5.57 6.25
C THR A 18 -3.43 4.53 7.04
N ASN A 19 -3.80 4.88 8.26
CA ASN A 19 -4.76 4.16 9.06
C ASN A 19 -6.19 4.70 8.83
N LYS A 20 -6.91 4.10 7.88
CA LYS A 20 -8.31 4.42 7.60
C LYS A 20 -9.24 4.29 8.83
N ALA A 21 -8.91 3.46 9.82
CA ALA A 21 -9.71 3.32 11.03
C ALA A 21 -9.74 4.59 11.89
N SER A 22 -8.73 5.46 11.75
CA SER A 22 -8.62 6.74 12.47
C SER A 22 -9.53 7.83 11.91
N LYS A 23 -10.23 7.60 10.79
CA LYS A 23 -11.22 8.53 10.18
C LYS A 23 -10.72 9.97 10.03
N GLY A 24 -9.47 10.16 9.59
CA GLY A 24 -8.88 11.49 9.38
C GLY A 24 -8.41 12.21 10.64
N ARG A 25 -8.48 11.56 11.81
CA ARG A 25 -7.99 12.12 13.08
C ARG A 25 -6.49 11.90 13.27
N LYS A 26 -5.93 12.39 14.38
CA LYS A 26 -4.53 12.14 14.77
C LYS A 26 -4.21 10.64 14.67
N GLY A 27 -3.10 10.31 14.01
CA GLY A 27 -2.69 8.92 13.74
C GLY A 27 -3.23 8.32 12.44
N THR A 28 -3.95 9.10 11.62
CA THR A 28 -4.36 8.65 10.28
C THR A 28 -3.17 8.49 9.34
N ILE A 29 -2.19 9.41 9.34
CA ILE A 29 -0.94 9.22 8.59
C ILE A 29 0.02 8.44 9.49
N VAL A 30 0.42 7.27 9.02
CA VAL A 30 1.33 6.35 9.73
C VAL A 30 2.77 6.57 9.28
N ALA A 31 2.98 6.70 7.97
CA ALA A 31 4.27 6.99 7.38
C ALA A 31 4.10 7.79 6.08
N LEU A 32 5.09 8.64 5.81
CA LEU A 32 5.28 9.32 4.53
C LEU A 32 6.73 9.11 4.12
N VAL A 33 6.94 8.39 3.02
CA VAL A 33 8.27 7.98 2.57
C VAL A 33 8.54 8.58 1.20
N ALA A 34 9.68 9.23 1.02
CA ALA A 34 10.11 9.70 -0.30
C ALA A 34 10.49 8.50 -1.18
N GLY A 35 9.90 8.42 -2.36
CA GLY A 35 10.06 7.35 -3.34
C GLY A 35 9.11 6.16 -3.16
N THR A 36 9.24 5.19 -4.07
CA THR A 36 8.44 3.96 -4.16
C THR A 36 9.29 2.68 -4.10
N LYS A 37 10.58 2.82 -3.75
CA LYS A 37 11.49 1.67 -3.60
C LYS A 37 11.06 0.82 -2.41
N ALA A 38 10.83 -0.47 -2.66
CA ALA A 38 10.28 -1.37 -1.65
C ALA A 38 11.14 -1.43 -0.39
N GLU A 39 12.46 -1.52 -0.56
CA GLU A 39 13.43 -1.64 0.53
C GLU A 39 13.38 -0.42 1.46
N THR A 40 13.25 0.77 0.88
CA THR A 40 13.17 2.04 1.65
C THR A 40 11.88 2.14 2.44
N VAL A 41 10.76 1.76 1.82
CA VAL A 41 9.45 1.76 2.49
C VAL A 41 9.39 0.70 3.58
N ILE A 42 9.88 -0.51 3.32
CA ILE A 42 9.95 -1.60 4.30
C ILE A 42 10.78 -1.18 5.51
N ALA A 43 12.01 -0.68 5.30
CA ALA A 43 12.87 -0.25 6.40
C ALA A 43 12.23 0.86 7.25
N THR A 44 11.38 1.71 6.64
CA THR A 44 10.63 2.73 7.38
C THR A 44 9.50 2.11 8.20
N LEU A 45 8.74 1.18 7.62
CA LEU A 45 7.62 0.53 8.28
C LEU A 45 8.05 -0.47 9.36
N GLU A 46 9.23 -1.08 9.23
CA GLU A 46 9.80 -1.98 10.25
C GLU A 46 10.13 -1.28 11.57
N LYS A 47 10.25 0.05 11.56
CA LYS A 47 10.34 0.87 12.80
C LYS A 47 9.06 0.78 13.64
N ILE A 48 7.93 0.39 13.03
CA ILE A 48 6.68 0.14 13.75
C ILE A 48 6.81 -1.22 14.46
N PRO A 49 6.56 -1.29 15.79
CA PRO A 49 6.63 -2.53 16.54
C PRO A 49 5.83 -3.65 15.88
N LEU A 50 6.42 -4.85 15.80
CA LEU A 50 5.83 -6.02 15.16
C LEU A 50 4.41 -6.32 15.69
N LYS A 51 4.19 -6.17 17.01
CA LYS A 51 2.88 -6.38 17.64
C LYS A 51 1.80 -5.46 17.03
N LEU A 52 2.13 -4.21 16.73
CA LEU A 52 1.21 -3.27 16.10
C LEU A 52 0.99 -3.62 14.63
N ARG A 53 2.05 -4.02 13.91
CA ARG A 53 1.93 -4.46 12.51
C ARG A 53 1.04 -5.69 12.38
N ASN A 54 1.18 -6.65 13.30
CA ASN A 54 0.37 -7.86 13.35
C ASN A 54 -1.09 -7.63 13.77
N SER A 55 -1.42 -6.44 14.30
CA SER A 55 -2.81 -6.06 14.61
C SER A 55 -3.58 -5.56 13.38
N VAL A 56 -2.90 -5.32 12.26
CA VAL A 56 -3.54 -4.93 11.01
C VAL A 56 -4.11 -6.17 10.34
N THR A 57 -5.42 -6.18 10.12
CA THR A 57 -6.16 -7.31 9.51
C THR A 57 -6.45 -7.13 8.03
N GLU A 58 -6.44 -5.89 7.53
CA GLU A 58 -6.71 -5.58 6.13
C GLU A 58 -5.89 -4.38 5.65
N ILE A 59 -5.33 -4.49 4.45
CA ILE A 59 -4.61 -3.41 3.76
C ILE A 59 -5.19 -3.22 2.37
N THR A 60 -5.58 -1.98 2.08
CA THR A 60 -5.89 -1.55 0.72
C THR A 60 -4.63 -1.04 0.02
N LEU A 61 -4.35 -1.52 -1.20
CA LEU A 61 -3.23 -1.06 -2.02
C LEU A 61 -3.73 -0.46 -3.33
N ASP A 62 -3.05 0.56 -3.85
CA ASP A 62 -3.17 0.86 -5.28
C ASP A 62 -2.47 -0.23 -6.12
N MET A 63 -2.80 -0.34 -7.41
CA MET A 63 -2.18 -1.34 -8.29
C MET A 63 -0.75 -0.93 -8.72
N ALA A 64 -0.06 -0.08 -7.95
CA ALA A 64 1.30 0.33 -8.25
C ALA A 64 2.30 -0.81 -7.99
N ALA A 65 3.35 -0.86 -8.81
CA ALA A 65 4.45 -1.80 -8.62
C ALA A 65 5.05 -1.68 -7.22
N ASN A 66 5.46 -2.81 -6.64
CA ASN A 66 6.09 -2.96 -5.31
C ASN A 66 5.17 -2.89 -4.08
N MET A 67 3.93 -2.37 -4.18
CA MET A 67 3.05 -2.21 -3.01
C MET A 67 2.66 -3.54 -2.37
N GLY A 68 2.38 -4.56 -3.19
CA GLY A 68 2.10 -5.91 -2.70
C GLY A 68 3.26 -6.53 -1.93
N LEU A 69 4.50 -6.28 -2.36
CA LEU A 69 5.69 -6.78 -1.69
C LEU A 69 5.88 -6.10 -0.32
N ILE A 70 5.70 -4.78 -0.26
CA ILE A 70 5.78 -4.00 0.98
C ILE A 70 4.72 -4.50 1.98
N ALA A 71 3.48 -4.67 1.54
CA ALA A 71 2.38 -5.13 2.38
C ALA A 71 2.65 -6.53 2.96
N ASN A 72 3.05 -7.49 2.12
CA ASN A 72 3.35 -8.84 2.57
C ASN A 72 4.51 -8.90 3.59
N LYS A 73 5.55 -8.08 3.40
CA LYS A 73 6.70 -8.03 4.31
C LYS A 73 6.37 -7.35 5.63
N CYS A 74 5.64 -6.22 5.58
CA CYS A 74 5.43 -5.41 6.77
C CYS A 74 4.22 -5.87 7.58
N PHE A 75 3.20 -6.48 6.97
CA PHE A 75 1.91 -6.77 7.57
C PHE A 75 1.42 -8.17 7.17
N SER A 76 2.19 -9.20 7.52
CA SER A 76 1.98 -10.59 7.10
C SER A 76 0.63 -11.20 7.48
N ASN A 77 -0.08 -10.62 8.47
CA ASN A 77 -1.38 -11.12 8.93
C ASN A 77 -2.56 -10.42 8.25
N ALA A 78 -2.30 -9.39 7.43
CA ALA A 78 -3.35 -8.62 6.80
C ALA A 78 -3.80 -9.27 5.48
N VAL A 79 -5.11 -9.27 5.25
CA VAL A 79 -5.67 -9.53 3.92
C VAL A 79 -5.38 -8.34 3.01
N ILE A 80 -4.85 -8.61 1.82
CA ILE A 80 -4.55 -7.57 0.83
C ILE A 80 -5.77 -7.38 -0.07
N VAL A 81 -6.25 -6.14 -0.16
CA VAL A 81 -7.34 -5.71 -1.03
C VAL A 81 -6.78 -4.68 -2.01
N TYR A 82 -7.06 -4.82 -3.30
CA TYR A 82 -6.63 -3.84 -4.29
C TYR A 82 -7.72 -2.78 -4.49
N SER A 83 -7.31 -1.52 -4.49
CA SER A 83 -8.14 -0.37 -4.78
C SER A 83 -8.49 -0.35 -6.26
N SER A 84 -9.77 -0.18 -6.56
CA SER A 84 -10.26 0.02 -7.93
C SER A 84 -9.99 1.43 -8.47
N HIS A 85 -9.48 2.35 -7.65
CA HIS A 85 -9.33 3.76 -8.05
C HIS A 85 -8.09 3.99 -8.94
N ASP A 86 -7.08 3.14 -8.81
CA ASP A 86 -5.83 3.20 -9.60
C ASP A 86 -5.79 2.10 -10.67
N VAL A 87 -6.95 1.50 -11.02
CA VAL A 87 -7.02 0.65 -12.20
C VAL A 87 -6.60 1.49 -13.40
N PRO A 88 -5.55 1.10 -14.14
CA PRO A 88 -5.40 1.60 -15.49
C PRO A 88 -6.72 1.28 -16.20
N LEU A 89 -7.25 2.21 -16.98
CA LEU A 89 -8.33 1.93 -17.94
C LEU A 89 -7.79 1.00 -19.05
N ILE A 90 -7.33 -0.19 -18.67
CA ILE A 90 -6.88 -1.28 -19.54
C ILE A 90 -7.59 -2.52 -19.00
N PRO A 91 -8.48 -3.14 -19.78
CA PRO A 91 -9.64 -3.84 -19.28
C PRO A 91 -9.28 -5.19 -18.68
N VAL A 92 -10.18 -5.69 -17.83
CA VAL A 92 -10.74 -7.06 -17.72
C VAL A 92 -10.31 -8.08 -18.80
N MET A 93 -9.02 -8.26 -19.04
CA MET A 93 -8.48 -9.10 -20.13
C MET A 93 -7.35 -10.01 -19.64
N MET A 94 -7.49 -10.50 -18.42
CA MET A 94 -6.74 -11.68 -17.94
C MET A 94 -7.66 -12.82 -17.48
N CYS A 95 -8.93 -12.83 -17.89
CA CYS A 95 -9.83 -13.97 -17.64
C CYS A 95 -10.12 -14.83 -18.90
N HIS A 96 -9.58 -14.50 -20.07
CA HIS A 96 -9.90 -15.21 -21.33
C HIS A 96 -8.73 -15.99 -21.96
N LYS A 97 -7.64 -16.24 -21.24
CA LYS A 97 -6.49 -17.00 -21.78
C LYS A 97 -6.06 -18.21 -20.95
N ILE A 98 -6.96 -18.72 -20.12
CA ILE A 98 -6.81 -20.03 -19.44
C ILE A 98 -8.02 -20.94 -19.74
N MET A 99 -8.63 -20.75 -20.92
CA MET A 99 -9.57 -21.70 -21.53
C MET A 99 -9.39 -21.65 -23.05
N SER A 100 -8.28 -22.21 -23.54
CA SER A 100 -8.08 -22.62 -24.93
C SER A 100 -7.09 -23.77 -24.95
#